data_AF-M9XGL8-F1
#
_entry.id   AF-M9XGL8-F1
#
_cell.length_a   1.000
_cell.length_b   1.000
_cell.length_c   1.000
_cell.angle_alpha   90.00
_cell.angle_beta   90.00
_cell.angle_gamma   90.00
#
_symmetry.space_group_name_H-M   'P 1'
#
loop_
_entity.id
_entity.type
_entity.pdbx_description
1 polymer ?
#
loop_
_entity_poly.entity_id
_entity_poly.type
_entity_poly.pdbx_seq_one_letter_code
_entity_poly.pdbx_strand_id
1 'polypeptide(L)' 'LLKNQFRIGLARAEKNIKDKMSTTNFNDATPANVINMTPLVGAIKTFFGSSQLSQFMDQINPLAELTQKRR' A
#
# COMPACT_ATOMS: atom_id res chain seq x y z
N LEU A 1 0.11 -5.74 -10.94
CA LEU A 1 0.23 -6.36 -9.59
C LEU A 1 0.05 -5.35 -8.46
N LEU A 2 0.77 -4.22 -8.48
CA LEU A 2 0.59 -3.13 -7.51
C LEU A 2 -0.85 -2.64 -7.38
N LYS A 3 -1.58 -2.51 -8.51
CA LYS A 3 -3.01 -2.16 -8.53
C LYS A 3 -3.87 -3.00 -7.58
N ASN A 4 -3.59 -4.31 -7.47
CA ASN A 4 -4.37 -5.18 -6.59
C ASN A 4 -4.06 -4.90 -5.10
N GLN A 5 -2.79 -4.71 -4.75
CA GLN A 5 -2.40 -4.35 -3.38
C GLN A 5 -2.92 -2.97 -2.99
N PHE A 6 -2.92 -2.04 -3.93
CA PHE A 6 -3.52 -0.72 -3.75
C PHE A 6 -5.03 -0.82 -3.48
N ARG A 7 -5.75 -1.64 -4.24
CA ARG A 7 -7.18 -1.90 -4.01
C ARG A 7 -7.44 -2.52 -2.63
N ILE A 8 -6.63 -3.49 -2.22
CA ILE A 8 -6.74 -4.12 -0.89
C ILE A 8 -6.46 -3.10 0.22
N GLY A 9 -5.43 -2.26 0.05
CA GLY A 9 -5.09 -1.18 0.98
C GLY A 9 -6.21 -0.15 1.12
N LEU A 10 -6.83 0.25 0.00
CA LEU A 10 -7.98 1.16 0.00
C LEU A 10 -9.21 0.56 0.67
N ALA A 11 -9.54 -0.70 0.40
CA ALA A 11 -10.68 -1.36 1.04
C ALA A 11 -10.54 -1.42 2.58
N ARG A 12 -9.31 -1.63 3.08
CA ARG A 12 -9.01 -1.57 4.52
C ARG A 12 -9.13 -0.17 5.09
N ALA A 13 -8.64 0.83 4.36
CA ALA A 13 -8.77 2.24 4.77
C ALA A 13 -10.25 2.69 4.79
N GLU A 14 -11.04 2.29 3.79
CA GLU A 14 -12.48 2.55 3.72
C GLU A 14 -13.22 1.96 4.91
N LYS A 15 -12.94 0.69 5.26
CA LYS A 15 -13.52 0.05 6.44
C LYS A 15 -13.20 0.84 7.72
N ASN A 16 -11.93 1.16 7.94
CA ASN A 16 -11.52 1.93 9.12
C ASN A 16 -12.18 3.31 9.19
N ILE A 17 -12.36 3.98 8.04
CA ILE A 17 -13.05 5.26 7.93
C ILE A 17 -14.53 5.10 8.33
N LYS A 18 -15.23 4.08 7.81
CA LYS A 18 -16.64 3.80 8.19
C LYS A 18 -16.79 3.46 9.67
N ASP A 19 -15.90 2.64 10.22
CA ASP A 19 -15.92 2.26 11.63
C ASP A 19 -15.68 3.49 12.53
N LYS A 20 -14.73 4.37 12.18
CA LYS A 20 -14.48 5.63 12.89
C LYS A 20 -15.67 6.58 12.80
N MET A 21 -16.24 6.78 11.60
CA MET A 21 -17.42 7.66 11.43
C MET A 21 -18.61 7.20 12.26
N SER A 22 -18.77 5.89 12.44
CA SER A 22 -19.85 5.32 13.25
C SER A 22 -19.70 5.60 14.75
N THR A 23 -18.49 5.93 15.20
CA THR A 23 -18.17 6.14 16.63
C THR A 23 -17.97 7.62 16.97
N THR A 24 -17.61 8.46 15.98
CA THR A 24 -17.35 9.89 16.19
C THR A 24 -18.64 10.70 16.25
N ASN A 25 -18.73 11.60 17.23
CA ASN A 25 -19.82 12.58 17.30
C ASN A 25 -19.71 13.59 16.15
N PHE A 26 -20.86 13.99 15.57
CA PHE A 26 -20.92 14.88 14.40
C PHE A 26 -20.24 16.23 14.58
N ASN A 27 -20.15 16.75 15.82
CA ASN A 27 -19.56 18.06 16.09
C ASN A 27 -18.01 18.06 16.01
N ASP A 28 -17.37 16.90 16.20
CA ASP A 28 -15.89 16.76 16.19
C ASP A 28 -15.37 16.02 14.94
N ALA A 29 -16.28 15.65 14.03
CA ALA A 29 -15.99 14.86 12.85
C ALA A 29 -15.31 15.70 11.76
N THR A 30 -14.02 15.98 11.92
CA THR A 30 -13.20 16.56 10.85
C THR A 30 -12.65 15.46 9.93
N PRO A 31 -12.51 15.70 8.61
CA PRO A 31 -11.96 14.71 7.67
C PRO A 31 -10.58 14.20 8.08
N ALA A 32 -9.75 15.07 8.68
CA ALA A 32 -8.41 14.72 9.15
C ALA A 32 -8.44 13.69 10.29
N ASN A 33 -9.45 13.72 11.17
CA ASN A 33 -9.56 12.79 12.30
C ASN A 33 -10.04 11.40 11.86
N VAL A 34 -10.81 11.34 10.78
CA VAL A 34 -11.44 10.12 10.28
C VAL A 34 -10.52 9.34 9.34
N ILE A 35 -9.75 10.04 8.51
CA ILE A 35 -8.88 9.41 7.50
C ILE A 35 -7.64 8.80 8.16
N ASN A 36 -7.46 7.48 8.03
CA ASN A 36 -6.25 6.77 8.44
C ASN A 36 -5.63 6.03 7.25
N MET A 37 -4.49 6.53 6.76
CA MET A 37 -3.77 5.97 5.61
C MET A 37 -2.72 4.91 5.98
N THR A 38 -2.49 4.64 7.26
CA THR A 38 -1.52 3.63 7.74
C THR A 38 -1.69 2.26 7.07
N PRO A 39 -2.91 1.72 6.88
CA PRO A 39 -3.11 0.43 6.22
C PRO A 39 -2.69 0.43 4.74
N LEU A 40 -2.89 1.55 4.04
CA LEU A 40 -2.51 1.71 2.63
C LEU A 40 -0.99 1.74 2.48
N VAL A 41 -0.31 2.54 3.31
CA VAL A 41 1.15 2.62 3.34
C VAL A 41 1.75 1.26 3.70
N GLY A 42 1.15 0.54 4.65
CA GLY A 42 1.56 -0.83 5.01
C GLY A 42 1.48 -1.79 3.83
N ALA A 43 0.37 -1.80 3.09
CA ALA A 43 0.19 -2.67 1.92
C ALA A 43 1.23 -2.40 0.83
N ILE A 44 1.56 -1.13 0.59
CA ILE A 44 2.59 -0.74 -0.39
C ILE A 44 3.98 -1.18 0.09
N LYS A 45 4.31 -0.94 1.36
CA LYS A 45 5.60 -1.34 1.93
C LYS A 45 5.81 -2.85 1.86
N THR A 46 4.81 -3.65 2.21
CA THR A 46 4.88 -5.12 2.12
C THR A 46 5.04 -5.59 0.67
N PHE A 47 4.36 -4.95 -0.28
CA PHE A 47 4.48 -5.29 -1.70
C PHE A 47 5.92 -5.11 -2.22
N PHE A 48 6.59 -4.00 -1.89
CA PHE A 48 7.96 -3.77 -2.35
C PHE A 48 9.03 -4.42 -1.47
N GLY A 49 8.78 -4.58 -0.17
CA GLY A 49 9.77 -5.08 0.78
C GLY A 49 9.85 -6.60 0.89
N SER A 50 8.74 -7.31 0.70
CA SER A 50 8.68 -8.76 0.97
C SER A 50 7.91 -9.57 -0.07
N SER A 51 7.50 -8.96 -1.19
CA SER A 51 6.89 -9.74 -2.26
C SER A 51 7.94 -10.63 -2.91
N GLN A 52 7.59 -11.89 -3.16
CA GLN A 52 8.41 -12.84 -3.92
C GLN A 52 8.79 -12.32 -5.33
N LEU A 53 8.04 -11.35 -5.85
CA LEU A 53 8.29 -10.70 -7.13
C LEU A 53 9.22 -9.47 -7.01
N SER A 54 9.48 -9.00 -5.78
CA SER A 54 10.45 -7.95 -5.49
C SER A 54 11.80 -8.61 -5.23
N GLN A 55 12.52 -8.88 -6.33
CA GLN A 55 13.84 -9.50 -6.27
C GLN A 55 14.92 -8.43 -6.09
N PHE A 56 16.02 -8.81 -5.41
CA PHE A 56 17.20 -7.97 -5.37
C PHE A 56 17.78 -7.83 -6.78
N MET A 57 18.13 -6.61 -7.16
CA MET A 57 18.62 -6.31 -8.51
C MET A 57 20.03 -6.85 -8.68
N ASP A 58 20.26 -7.60 -9.76
CA ASP A 58 21.55 -8.05 -10.22
C ASP A 58 22.20 -6.93 -11.05
N GLN A 59 23.29 -6.38 -10.50
CA GLN A 59 24.02 -5.24 -11.05
C GLN A 59 25.44 -5.63 -11.48
N ILE A 60 25.70 -6.92 -11.75
CA ILE A 60 27.02 -7.38 -12.20
C ILE A 60 27.46 -6.69 -13.50
N ASN A 61 26.54 -6.49 -14.45
CA ASN A 61 26.79 -5.74 -15.68
C ASN A 61 25.49 -5.20 -16.31
N PRO A 62 25.57 -4.23 -17.25
CA PRO A 62 24.38 -3.61 -17.85
C PRO A 62 23.46 -4.60 -18.61
N LEU A 63 24.01 -5.72 -19.11
CA LEU A 63 23.23 -6.73 -19.81
C LEU A 63 22.40 -7.59 -18.84
N ALA A 64 22.99 -7.98 -17.71
CA ALA A 64 22.33 -8.70 -16.61
C ALA A 64 21.21 -7.87 -16.00
N GLU A 65 21.46 -6.56 -15.80
CA GLU A 65 20.44 -5.63 -15.32
C GLU A 65 19.22 -5.58 -16.26
N LEU A 66 19.48 -5.56 -17.57
CA LEU A 66 18.44 -5.43 -18.59
C LEU A 66 17.68 -6.74 -18.83
N THR A 67 18.32 -7.89 -18.70
CA THR A 67 17.66 -9.20 -18.78
C THR A 67 16.78 -9.44 -17.57
N GLN A 68 17.22 -9.09 -16.36
CA GLN A 68 16.41 -9.24 -15.16
C GLN A 68 15.19 -8.30 -15.14
N LYS A 69 15.34 -7.04 -15.57
CA LYS A 69 14.21 -6.09 -15.66
C LYS A 69 13.12 -6.49 -16.68
N ARG A 70 13.47 -7.34 -17.66
CA ARG A 70 12.55 -7.81 -18.71
C ARG A 70 11.83 -9.11 -18.36
N ARG A 71 12.20 -9.78 -17.26
CA ARG A 71 11.51 -10.95 -16.71
C ARG A 71 10.31 -10.53 -15.88
#